data_AF-A0A974Y9P2-F1
#
_entry.id   AF-A0A974Y9P2-F1
#
_cell.length_a   1.000
_cell.length_b   1.000
_cell.length_c   1.000
_cell.angle_alpha   90.00
_cell.angle_beta   90.00
_cell.angle_gamma   90.00
#
_symmetry.space_group_name_H-M   'P 1'
#
loop_
_entity.id
_entity.type
_entity.pdbx_description
1 polymer ?
#
loop_
_entity_poly.entity_id
_entity_poly.type
_entity_poly.pdbx_seq_one_letter_code
_entity_poly.pdbx_strand_id
1 'polypeptide(L)'
;MPWTTKRTCACYPVAEIDTASRGNLAWFLRTVAISLLLLFALVGVPRASAGELHQLNAVWIPTADGSAQPTDAWREFCERSPGECMINPSEPATIELDERVWNLIITINKKVNTAVSPQEDINHWGVIDRWDYPDDGYGDCEDYQILKRRRLVEAGLPRRALRMVVVLDELGAGHAVMAIRTDQGDFILDNKRDAVLPWHQTGYVYIKSEGDRTHAWIWLSNQAVVTSTASR
;
A
#
# COMPACT_ATOMS: atom_id res chain seq x y z
N MET A 1 -6.52 -19.48 22.08
CA MET A 1 -6.11 -20.46 21.03
C MET A 1 -4.75 -20.04 20.54
N PRO A 2 -3.71 -20.90 20.58
CA PRO A 2 -2.38 -20.52 20.14
C PRO A 2 -2.34 -20.54 18.61
N TRP A 3 -2.12 -19.38 18.00
CA TRP A 3 -2.02 -19.20 16.56
C TRP A 3 -0.63 -19.63 16.08
N THR A 4 -0.38 -20.94 16.02
CA THR A 4 0.91 -21.54 15.59
C THR A 4 0.92 -22.01 14.14
N THR A 5 -0.06 -21.61 13.32
CA THR A 5 -0.04 -21.93 11.88
C THR A 5 -0.31 -20.68 11.06
N LYS A 6 0.76 -19.91 10.78
CA LYS A 6 0.87 -19.05 9.59
C LYS A 6 0.71 -20.04 8.43
N ARG A 7 -0.52 -20.28 7.94
CA ARG A 7 -0.67 -20.84 6.60
C ARG A 7 -0.18 -19.71 5.71
N THR A 8 1.08 -19.82 5.29
CA THR A 8 1.71 -19.17 4.13
C THR A 8 1.07 -17.84 3.74
N CYS A 9 1.74 -16.72 4.01
CA CYS A 9 1.43 -15.46 3.34
C CYS A 9 1.54 -15.70 1.84
N ALA A 10 0.40 -15.89 1.19
CA ALA A 10 0.37 -16.28 -0.20
C ALA A 10 0.72 -15.06 -1.06
N CYS A 11 2.02 -14.87 -1.27
CA CYS A 11 2.55 -14.00 -2.31
C CYS A 11 2.23 -14.64 -3.66
N TYR A 12 0.97 -14.50 -4.12
CA TYR A 12 0.62 -14.95 -5.45
C TYR A 12 1.31 -14.06 -6.49
N PRO A 13 2.11 -14.61 -7.42
CA PRO A 13 2.60 -13.82 -8.54
C PRO A 13 1.38 -13.35 -9.35
N VAL A 14 1.37 -12.05 -9.69
CA VAL A 14 0.43 -11.51 -10.68
C VAL A 14 0.78 -12.17 -12.01
N ALA A 15 -0.11 -12.98 -12.56
CA ALA A 15 0.08 -13.57 -13.88
C ALA A 15 0.02 -12.46 -14.94
N GLU A 16 1.17 -12.06 -15.49
CA GLU A 16 1.24 -11.30 -16.73
C GLU A 16 0.73 -12.17 -17.89
N ILE A 17 -0.32 -11.71 -18.57
CA ILE A 17 -0.75 -12.30 -19.83
C ILE A 17 0.23 -11.84 -20.91
N ASP A 18 1.20 -12.69 -21.18
CA ASP A 18 2.22 -12.51 -22.21
C ASP A 18 1.57 -12.71 -23.60
N THR A 19 1.41 -11.63 -24.38
CA THR A 19 0.99 -11.74 -25.79
C THR A 19 2.19 -11.56 -26.71
N ALA A 20 2.71 -12.72 -27.10
CA ALA A 20 3.63 -13.04 -28.18
C ALA A 20 3.98 -11.93 -29.21
N SER A 21 5.30 -11.67 -29.27
CA SER A 21 6.15 -11.63 -30.47
C SER A 21 5.47 -11.88 -31.83
N ARG A 22 5.56 -10.89 -32.73
CA ARG A 22 5.76 -11.11 -34.17
C ARG A 22 6.84 -10.16 -34.70
N GLY A 23 7.92 -10.76 -35.20
CA GLY A 23 9.03 -10.04 -35.80
C GLY A 23 8.82 -9.65 -37.27
N ASN A 24 9.81 -8.87 -37.70
CA ASN A 24 10.37 -8.70 -39.04
C ASN A 24 9.68 -7.77 -40.06
N LEU A 25 10.35 -6.62 -40.22
CA LEU A 25 11.08 -6.25 -41.44
C LEU A 25 10.25 -5.97 -42.71
N ALA A 26 9.62 -4.81 -42.75
CA ALA A 26 9.45 -3.96 -43.94
C ALA A 26 8.93 -2.62 -43.39
N TRP A 27 9.49 -1.44 -43.67
CA TRP A 27 9.83 -0.96 -44.99
C TRP A 27 10.58 0.37 -44.77
N PHE A 28 11.81 0.40 -45.25
CA PHE A 28 12.63 1.59 -45.41
C PHE A 28 11.86 2.70 -46.16
N LEU A 29 12.14 3.96 -45.77
CA LEU A 29 11.93 5.22 -46.51
C LEU A 29 10.52 5.83 -46.56
N ARG A 30 10.34 6.99 -45.91
CA ARG A 30 9.75 8.20 -46.53
C ARG A 30 9.98 9.44 -45.66
N THR A 31 11.10 10.09 -45.91
CA THR A 31 11.34 11.51 -45.62
C THR A 31 10.57 12.41 -46.60
N VAL A 32 10.35 13.65 -46.17
CA VAL A 32 9.82 14.83 -46.89
C VAL A 32 8.30 15.08 -46.82
N ALA A 33 7.90 15.85 -45.80
CA ALA A 33 6.89 16.92 -45.91
C ALA A 33 6.86 17.77 -44.61
N ILE A 34 8.00 18.35 -44.23
CA ILE A 34 8.03 19.50 -43.32
C ILE A 34 7.90 20.73 -44.23
N SER A 35 6.73 21.38 -44.25
CA SER A 35 6.53 22.82 -44.50
C SER A 35 5.07 23.08 -44.88
N LEU A 36 4.25 23.49 -43.90
CA LEU A 36 2.98 24.27 -43.98
C LEU A 36 1.97 23.87 -42.88
N LEU A 37 2.40 23.77 -41.62
CA LEU A 37 1.51 23.66 -40.46
C LEU A 37 2.10 24.40 -39.24
N LEU A 38 2.73 25.55 -39.47
CA LEU A 38 3.32 26.43 -38.44
C LEU A 38 2.55 27.75 -38.28
N LEU A 39 1.25 27.77 -38.61
CA LEU A 39 0.42 28.98 -38.45
C LEU A 39 -1.00 28.66 -37.98
N PHE A 40 -1.12 27.81 -36.94
CA PHE A 40 -2.29 27.76 -36.06
C PHE A 40 -1.88 27.30 -34.64
N ALA A 41 -0.72 27.75 -34.18
CA ALA A 41 -0.29 27.55 -32.80
C ALA A 41 -0.83 28.69 -31.93
N LEU A 42 -2.13 28.70 -31.64
CA LEU A 42 -2.74 29.55 -30.60
C LEU A 42 -4.16 29.12 -30.19
N VAL A 43 -4.61 27.89 -30.52
CA VAL A 43 -5.84 27.34 -29.95
C VAL A 43 -5.47 26.70 -28.62
N GLY A 44 -6.00 27.27 -27.55
CA GLY A 44 -5.64 26.97 -26.16
C GLY A 44 -5.45 25.47 -25.92
N VAL A 45 -4.25 25.10 -25.50
CA VAL A 45 -4.05 23.86 -24.78
C VAL A 45 -5.03 23.92 -23.61
N PRO A 46 -6.02 23.01 -23.52
CA PRO A 46 -6.83 22.94 -22.33
C PRO A 46 -5.86 22.76 -21.18
N ARG A 47 -5.77 23.75 -20.28
CA ARG A 47 -5.17 23.51 -18.97
C ARG A 47 -5.97 22.33 -18.43
N ALA A 48 -5.31 21.21 -18.19
CA ALA A 48 -5.87 20.17 -17.35
C ALA A 48 -6.29 20.88 -16.06
N SER A 49 -7.60 21.06 -15.90
CA SER A 49 -8.16 21.58 -14.66
C SER A 49 -7.86 20.53 -13.61
N ALA A 50 -7.22 20.96 -12.51
CA ALA A 50 -7.14 20.17 -11.29
C ALA A 50 -8.58 19.82 -10.87
N GLY A 51 -8.95 18.56 -11.09
CA GLY A 51 -10.28 18.02 -10.93
C GLY A 51 -10.26 16.65 -11.59
N GLU A 52 -10.45 15.53 -10.90
CA GLU A 52 -11.19 15.31 -9.68
C GLU A 52 -10.40 14.36 -8.77
N LEU A 53 -10.03 14.79 -7.55
CA LEU A 53 -10.12 13.88 -6.41
C LEU A 53 -11.62 13.62 -6.21
N HIS A 54 -12.19 12.83 -7.12
CA HIS A 54 -13.55 12.34 -7.03
C HIS A 54 -13.64 11.67 -5.68
N GLN A 55 -14.66 12.00 -4.88
CA GLN A 55 -14.80 11.51 -3.50
C GLN A 55 -14.42 10.03 -3.46
N LEU A 56 -13.23 9.75 -2.92
CA LEU A 56 -12.69 8.39 -2.89
C LEU A 56 -13.53 7.49 -1.96
N ASN A 57 -14.59 8.06 -1.35
CA ASN A 57 -15.60 7.41 -0.53
C ASN A 57 -14.97 6.49 0.51
N ALA A 58 -13.80 6.90 1.04
CA ALA A 58 -13.12 6.19 2.08
C ALA A 58 -13.66 6.67 3.44
N VAL A 59 -13.55 5.80 4.42
CA VAL A 59 -13.84 6.07 5.84
C VAL A 59 -12.67 5.55 6.65
N TRP A 60 -12.55 5.96 7.91
CA TRP A 60 -11.54 5.36 8.79
C TRP A 60 -11.96 3.96 9.22
N ILE A 61 -10.98 3.05 9.31
CA ILE A 61 -11.17 1.70 9.82
C ILE A 61 -11.62 1.80 11.28
N PRO A 62 -12.78 1.23 11.65
CA PRO A 62 -13.27 1.23 13.02
C PRO A 62 -12.31 0.46 13.95
N THR A 63 -12.03 1.05 15.11
CA THR A 63 -11.25 0.40 16.18
C THR A 63 -12.18 -0.34 17.12
N ALA A 64 -11.76 -1.51 17.60
CA ALA A 64 -12.43 -2.23 18.67
C ALA A 64 -11.83 -1.88 20.04
N ASP A 65 -12.53 -2.22 21.12
CA ASP A 65 -12.06 -1.96 22.47
C ASP A 65 -10.85 -2.82 22.85
N GLY A 66 -9.95 -2.22 23.64
CA GLY A 66 -8.77 -2.88 24.20
C GLY A 66 -7.52 -2.84 23.31
N SER A 67 -6.39 -3.19 23.91
CA SER A 67 -5.11 -3.31 23.21
C SER A 67 -4.94 -4.71 22.62
N ALA A 68 -4.36 -4.77 21.43
CA ALA A 68 -3.82 -5.99 20.84
C ALA A 68 -2.33 -6.12 21.17
N GLN A 69 -1.82 -7.35 21.14
CA GLN A 69 -0.38 -7.57 21.12
C GLN A 69 0.14 -7.50 19.68
N PRO A 70 1.32 -6.91 19.44
CA PRO A 70 2.02 -7.04 18.15
C PRO A 70 2.30 -8.50 17.80
N THR A 71 2.66 -8.79 16.55
CA THR A 71 3.27 -10.08 16.20
C THR A 71 4.62 -10.21 16.88
N ASP A 72 5.12 -11.44 17.03
CA ASP A 72 6.43 -11.68 17.63
C ASP A 72 7.53 -11.12 16.72
N ALA A 73 7.44 -11.36 15.41
CA ALA A 73 8.37 -10.82 14.41
C ALA A 73 8.40 -9.28 14.38
N TRP A 74 7.26 -8.59 14.58
CA TRP A 74 7.25 -7.13 14.74
C TRP A 74 8.05 -6.69 15.96
N ARG A 75 7.85 -7.33 17.13
CA ARG A 75 8.60 -6.97 18.34
C ARG A 75 10.10 -7.13 18.14
N GLU A 76 10.51 -8.27 17.59
CA GLU A 76 11.91 -8.54 17.31
C GLU A 76 12.50 -7.57 16.28
N PHE A 77 11.73 -7.19 15.25
CA PHE A 77 12.14 -6.17 14.30
C PHE A 77 12.32 -4.81 14.98
N CYS A 78 11.40 -4.40 15.84
CA CYS A 78 11.55 -3.14 16.60
C CYS A 78 12.76 -3.13 17.53
N GLU A 79 13.19 -4.29 18.06
CA GLU A 79 14.41 -4.40 18.85
C GLU A 79 15.66 -4.15 17.99
N ARG A 80 15.67 -4.65 16.75
CA ARG A 80 16.76 -4.44 15.77
C ARG A 80 16.73 -3.05 15.12
N SER A 81 15.53 -2.52 14.92
CA SER A 81 15.24 -1.31 14.15
C SER A 81 14.29 -0.38 14.95
N PRO A 82 14.71 0.16 16.11
CA PRO A 82 13.83 0.91 17.00
C PRO A 82 13.19 2.11 16.33
N GLY A 83 13.91 2.78 15.42
CA GLY A 83 13.40 3.92 14.66
C GLY A 83 12.20 3.62 13.78
N GLU A 84 11.99 2.36 13.40
CA GLU A 84 10.82 1.97 12.62
C GLU A 84 9.53 1.96 13.44
N CYS A 85 9.64 1.70 14.73
CA CYS A 85 8.50 1.55 15.64
C CYS A 85 8.37 2.72 16.62
N MET A 86 9.24 3.72 16.52
CA MET A 86 9.13 4.96 17.28
C MET A 86 7.85 5.71 16.89
N ILE A 87 7.09 6.11 17.91
CA ILE A 87 5.92 6.97 17.74
C ILE A 87 6.28 8.34 18.29
N ASN A 88 6.13 9.36 17.45
CA ASN A 88 6.22 10.75 17.83
C ASN A 88 4.80 11.35 17.87
N PRO A 89 4.19 11.53 19.06
CA PRO A 89 2.83 12.08 19.16
C PRO A 89 2.69 13.51 18.63
N SER A 90 3.79 14.22 18.41
CA SER A 90 3.81 15.56 17.82
C SER A 90 3.67 15.53 16.29
N GLU A 91 3.93 14.39 15.64
CA GLU A 91 3.65 14.23 14.22
C GLU A 91 2.12 14.17 13.97
N PRO A 92 1.65 14.67 12.82
CA PRO A 92 0.25 14.50 12.41
C PRO A 92 -0.15 13.01 12.35
N ALA A 93 -1.28 12.66 12.96
CA ALA A 93 -1.85 11.30 12.87
C ALA A 93 -2.62 11.04 11.57
N THR A 94 -2.84 12.10 10.78
CA THR A 94 -3.66 12.16 9.58
C THR A 94 -2.94 13.00 8.53
N ILE A 95 -3.01 12.57 7.28
CA ILE A 95 -2.48 13.28 6.11
C ILE A 95 -3.62 14.06 5.42
N GLU A 96 -3.40 15.33 5.11
CA GLU A 96 -4.26 16.08 4.20
C GLU A 96 -4.02 15.58 2.76
N LEU A 97 -5.04 15.00 2.14
CA LEU A 97 -4.91 14.35 0.85
C LEU A 97 -5.20 15.33 -0.30
N ASP A 98 -4.12 15.84 -0.90
CA ASP A 98 -4.15 16.55 -2.17
C ASP A 98 -3.70 15.65 -3.34
N GLU A 99 -3.84 16.12 -4.57
CA GLU A 99 -3.47 15.38 -5.79
C GLU A 99 -1.98 15.00 -5.81
N ARG A 100 -1.10 15.86 -5.29
CA ARG A 100 0.35 15.62 -5.25
C ARG A 100 0.68 14.51 -4.26
N VAL A 101 0.09 14.53 -3.06
CA VAL A 101 0.25 13.49 -2.04
C VAL A 101 -0.32 12.16 -2.53
N TRP A 102 -1.50 12.17 -3.15
CA TRP A 102 -2.07 10.97 -3.75
C TRP A 102 -1.14 10.36 -4.81
N ASN A 103 -0.64 11.18 -5.74
CA ASN A 103 0.30 10.75 -6.76
C ASN A 103 1.62 10.22 -6.18
N LEU A 104 2.11 10.81 -5.09
CA LEU A 104 3.28 10.30 -4.37
C LEU A 104 3.02 8.90 -3.81
N ILE A 105 1.88 8.70 -3.14
CA ILE A 105 1.49 7.43 -2.52
C ILE A 105 1.41 6.32 -3.57
N ILE A 106 0.65 6.52 -4.65
CA ILE A 106 0.50 5.51 -5.71
C ILE A 106 1.83 5.21 -6.39
N THR A 107 2.69 6.22 -6.58
CA THR A 107 4.00 6.06 -7.23
C THR A 107 4.93 5.21 -6.37
N ILE A 108 4.99 5.49 -5.06
CA ILE A 108 5.83 4.71 -4.15
C ILE A 108 5.30 3.28 -4.01
N ASN A 109 3.98 3.08 -3.89
CA ASN A 109 3.38 1.75 -3.84
C ASN A 109 3.84 0.89 -5.03
N LYS A 110 3.64 1.41 -6.24
CA LYS A 110 3.99 0.74 -7.49
C LYS A 110 5.49 0.48 -7.60
N LYS A 111 6.33 1.48 -7.28
CA LYS A 111 7.79 1.33 -7.34
C LYS A 111 8.30 0.23 -6.42
N VAL A 112 7.77 0.14 -5.19
CA VAL A 112 8.16 -0.92 -4.26
C VAL A 112 7.65 -2.28 -4.75
N ASN A 113 6.40 -2.35 -5.22
CA ASN A 113 5.84 -3.59 -5.79
C ASN A 113 6.67 -4.13 -6.97
N THR A 114 7.29 -3.24 -7.75
CA THR A 114 8.16 -3.63 -8.87
C THR A 114 9.59 -3.97 -8.43
N ALA A 115 10.10 -3.31 -7.39
CA ALA A 115 11.51 -3.42 -6.99
C ALA A 115 11.81 -4.66 -6.13
N VAL A 116 10.81 -5.16 -5.40
CA VAL A 116 10.96 -6.33 -4.53
C VAL A 116 10.36 -7.54 -5.24
N SER A 117 11.07 -8.65 -5.20
CA SER A 117 10.62 -9.96 -5.68
C SER A 117 10.01 -10.75 -4.51
N PRO A 118 8.82 -11.34 -4.68
CA PRO A 118 8.15 -12.04 -3.60
C PRO A 118 8.90 -13.32 -3.22
N GLN A 119 9.22 -13.48 -1.93
CA GLN A 119 9.84 -14.69 -1.39
C GLN A 119 9.45 -14.86 0.09
N GLU A 120 8.88 -16.02 0.44
CA GLU A 120 8.54 -16.32 1.84
C GLU A 120 9.79 -16.41 2.73
N ASP A 121 9.66 -15.97 3.98
CA ASP A 121 10.76 -15.98 4.97
C ASP A 121 11.43 -17.32 5.16
N ILE A 122 10.69 -18.42 5.06
CA ILE A 122 11.28 -19.76 5.23
C ILE A 122 12.27 -20.08 4.12
N ASN A 123 12.04 -19.53 2.93
CA ASN A 123 12.92 -19.67 1.77
C ASN A 123 14.01 -18.59 1.75
N HIS A 124 13.76 -17.41 2.33
CA HIS A 124 14.72 -16.30 2.37
C HIS A 124 15.69 -16.42 3.55
N TRP A 125 15.16 -16.54 4.75
CA TRP A 125 15.89 -16.48 6.02
C TRP A 125 15.96 -17.82 6.77
N GLY A 126 15.20 -18.83 6.34
CA GLY A 126 15.14 -20.14 7.02
C GLY A 126 14.33 -20.12 8.31
N VAL A 127 13.51 -19.09 8.53
CA VAL A 127 12.61 -18.94 9.69
C VAL A 127 11.18 -18.66 9.22
N ILE A 128 10.19 -18.84 10.10
CA ILE A 128 8.77 -18.78 9.71
C ILE A 128 8.29 -17.34 9.44
N ASP A 129 8.80 -16.38 10.21
CA ASP A 129 8.33 -15.00 10.22
C ASP A 129 9.50 -14.10 10.63
N ARG A 130 9.99 -13.25 9.73
CA ARG A 130 11.06 -12.30 9.97
C ARG A 130 10.81 -11.02 9.19
N TRP A 131 10.43 -10.00 9.94
CA TRP A 131 10.28 -8.66 9.40
C TRP A 131 11.66 -8.02 9.25
N ASP A 132 11.96 -7.52 8.05
CA ASP A 132 13.20 -6.80 7.76
C ASP A 132 13.02 -5.79 6.62
N TYR A 133 14.10 -5.08 6.29
CA TYR A 133 14.15 -4.36 5.02
C TYR A 133 14.53 -5.30 3.87
N PRO A 134 13.79 -5.29 2.74
CA PRO A 134 14.13 -6.10 1.57
C PRO A 134 15.24 -5.42 0.76
N ASP A 135 16.37 -5.11 1.40
CA ASP A 135 17.50 -4.38 0.80
C ASP A 135 18.26 -5.23 -0.24
N ASP A 136 18.10 -6.56 -0.20
CA ASP A 136 18.60 -7.49 -1.22
C ASP A 136 17.61 -7.73 -2.37
N GLY A 137 16.44 -7.06 -2.33
CA GLY A 137 15.40 -7.14 -3.35
C GLY A 137 14.43 -8.30 -3.18
N TYR A 138 14.48 -9.05 -2.08
CA TYR A 138 13.54 -10.13 -1.77
C TYR A 138 12.79 -9.86 -0.46
N GLY A 139 11.55 -10.32 -0.38
CA GLY A 139 10.76 -10.27 0.86
C GLY A 139 9.33 -10.74 0.66
N ASP A 140 8.58 -10.84 1.74
CA ASP A 140 7.14 -11.16 1.70
C ASP A 140 6.28 -9.95 2.13
N CYS A 141 5.04 -10.16 2.57
CA CYS A 141 4.07 -9.06 2.67
C CYS A 141 4.50 -7.91 3.60
N GLU A 142 5.09 -8.21 4.75
CA GLU A 142 5.58 -7.23 5.72
C GLU A 142 6.74 -6.39 5.19
N ASP A 143 7.70 -7.01 4.51
CA ASP A 143 8.92 -6.36 4.05
C ASP A 143 8.61 -5.28 3.00
N TYR A 144 7.65 -5.57 2.10
CA TYR A 144 7.14 -4.57 1.16
C TYR A 144 6.53 -3.37 1.89
N GLN A 145 5.78 -3.61 2.97
CA GLN A 145 5.13 -2.52 3.71
C GLN A 145 6.16 -1.68 4.48
N ILE A 146 7.16 -2.33 5.07
CA ILE A 146 8.27 -1.65 5.75
C ILE A 146 9.02 -0.75 4.77
N LEU A 147 9.32 -1.26 3.58
CA LEU A 147 9.97 -0.47 2.54
C LEU A 147 9.09 0.70 2.06
N LYS A 148 7.80 0.48 1.82
CA LYS A 148 6.86 1.55 1.43
C LYS A 148 6.81 2.64 2.50
N ARG A 149 6.71 2.26 3.77
CA ARG A 149 6.70 3.22 4.88
C ARG A 149 7.99 4.04 4.93
N ARG A 150 9.16 3.39 4.84
CA ARG A 150 10.46 4.09 4.77
C ARG A 150 10.47 5.12 3.65
N ARG A 151 10.08 4.74 2.43
CA ARG A 151 10.06 5.64 1.26
C ARG A 151 9.08 6.80 1.40
N LEU A 152 7.92 6.58 2.01
CA LEU A 152 6.93 7.63 2.24
C LEU A 152 7.38 8.62 3.33
N VAL A 153 8.02 8.12 4.39
CA VAL A 153 8.63 8.96 5.43
C VAL A 153 9.79 9.77 4.87
N GLU A 154 10.67 9.16 4.08
CA GLU A 154 11.74 9.85 3.34
C GLU A 154 11.19 10.94 2.41
N ALA A 155 9.99 10.73 1.85
CA ALA A 155 9.28 11.71 1.02
C ALA A 155 8.49 12.76 1.83
N GLY A 156 8.58 12.73 3.16
CA GLY A 156 8.01 13.75 4.05
C GLY A 156 6.61 13.46 4.57
N LEU A 157 6.05 12.26 4.35
CA LEU A 157 4.78 11.89 4.98
C LEU A 157 5.00 11.51 6.46
N PRO A 158 4.08 11.88 7.37
CA PRO A 158 4.22 11.62 8.79
C PRO A 158 4.10 10.12 9.07
N ARG A 159 5.09 9.53 9.75
CA ARG A 159 5.12 8.09 10.07
C ARG A 159 3.89 7.68 10.87
N ARG A 160 3.44 8.55 11.78
CA ARG A 160 2.26 8.33 12.63
C ARG A 160 0.95 8.08 11.85
N ALA A 161 0.87 8.52 10.59
CA ALA A 161 -0.27 8.24 9.71
C ALA A 161 -0.11 6.94 8.90
N LEU A 162 1.06 6.29 8.93
CA LEU A 162 1.44 5.12 8.14
C LEU A 162 1.54 3.88 9.05
N ARG A 163 0.45 3.12 9.16
CA ARG A 163 0.30 2.08 10.18
C ARG A 163 0.41 0.69 9.56
N MET A 164 1.17 -0.19 10.19
CA MET A 164 1.14 -1.60 9.86
C MET A 164 -0.19 -2.23 10.29
N VAL A 165 -0.75 -3.07 9.44
CA VAL A 165 -2.04 -3.72 9.66
C VAL A 165 -1.94 -5.19 9.32
N VAL A 166 -2.43 -6.03 10.24
CA VAL A 166 -2.61 -7.47 10.02
C VAL A 166 -4.05 -7.70 9.60
N VAL A 167 -4.22 -8.39 8.48
CA VAL A 167 -5.51 -8.76 7.90
C VAL A 167 -5.58 -10.25 7.63
N LEU A 168 -6.79 -10.75 7.37
CA LEU A 168 -6.98 -11.98 6.60
C LEU A 168 -7.33 -11.61 5.17
N ASP A 169 -6.66 -12.24 4.22
CA ASP A 169 -6.88 -12.01 2.80
C ASP A 169 -8.15 -12.70 2.28
N GLU A 170 -8.39 -12.64 0.97
CA GLU A 170 -9.59 -13.20 0.34
C GLU A 170 -9.71 -14.73 0.50
N LEU A 171 -8.59 -15.42 0.77
CA LEU A 171 -8.53 -16.86 1.01
C LEU A 171 -8.48 -17.19 2.50
N GLY A 172 -8.53 -16.18 3.38
CA GLY A 172 -8.42 -16.32 4.82
C GLY A 172 -6.99 -16.54 5.32
N ALA A 173 -5.97 -16.31 4.48
CA ALA A 173 -4.58 -16.37 4.90
C ALA A 173 -4.17 -15.08 5.62
N GLY A 174 -3.25 -15.19 6.59
CA GLY A 174 -2.68 -14.00 7.24
C GLY A 174 -1.89 -13.16 6.25
N HIS A 175 -2.07 -11.84 6.28
CA HIS A 175 -1.41 -10.91 5.37
C HIS A 175 -1.09 -9.59 6.08
N ALA A 176 0.05 -8.99 5.77
CA ALA A 176 0.45 -7.68 6.25
C ALA A 176 0.24 -6.62 5.16
N VAL A 177 -0.47 -5.55 5.50
CA VAL A 177 -0.70 -4.39 4.63
C VAL A 177 -0.39 -3.11 5.38
N MET A 178 -0.25 -2.00 4.66
CA MET A 178 -0.07 -0.69 5.27
C MET A 178 -1.31 0.18 5.07
N ALA A 179 -1.88 0.67 6.17
CA ALA A 179 -2.93 1.68 6.13
C ALA A 179 -2.32 3.09 6.20
N ILE A 180 -2.75 3.96 5.29
CA ILE A 180 -2.47 5.38 5.30
C ILE A 180 -3.72 6.11 5.78
N ARG A 181 -3.61 6.78 6.94
CA ARG A 181 -4.68 7.62 7.48
C ARG A 181 -4.68 8.98 6.83
N THR A 182 -5.78 9.33 6.19
CA THR A 182 -5.98 10.63 5.54
C THR A 182 -7.24 11.33 6.04
N ASP A 183 -7.39 12.61 5.74
CA ASP A 183 -8.61 13.37 5.96
C ASP A 183 -9.79 12.90 5.07
N GLN A 184 -9.52 12.08 4.05
CA GLN A 184 -10.52 11.46 3.17
C GLN A 184 -10.88 10.01 3.57
N GLY A 185 -10.25 9.45 4.61
CA GLY A 185 -10.43 8.05 5.02
C GLY A 185 -9.11 7.27 5.04
N ASP A 186 -9.20 5.95 5.26
CA ASP A 186 -8.02 5.08 5.20
C ASP A 186 -7.89 4.38 3.85
N PHE A 187 -6.68 4.42 3.32
CA PHE A 187 -6.27 3.74 2.09
C PHE A 187 -5.23 2.68 2.38
N ILE A 188 -5.25 1.62 1.58
CA ILE A 188 -4.41 0.44 1.77
C ILE A 188 -3.38 0.33 0.67
N LEU A 189 -2.13 0.23 1.08
CA LEU A 189 -1.02 -0.16 0.23
C LEU A 189 -0.73 -1.63 0.48
N ASP A 190 -0.52 -2.35 -0.62
CA ASP A 190 -0.48 -3.81 -0.65
C ASP A 190 0.50 -4.25 -1.74
N ASN A 191 1.16 -5.38 -1.52
CA ASN A 191 2.05 -6.00 -2.51
C ASN A 191 1.31 -6.96 -3.46
N LYS A 192 0.11 -7.44 -3.10
CA LYS A 192 -0.72 -8.28 -4.00
C LYS A 192 -1.32 -7.50 -5.16
N ARG A 193 -1.34 -6.16 -5.10
CA ARG A 193 -1.90 -5.27 -6.13
C ARG A 193 -1.25 -3.88 -6.14
N ASP A 194 -1.19 -3.27 -7.31
CA ASP A 194 -0.70 -1.89 -7.46
C ASP A 194 -1.74 -0.83 -7.09
N ALA A 195 -3.03 -1.16 -7.24
CA ALA A 195 -4.12 -0.23 -6.93
C ALA A 195 -4.19 0.05 -5.43
N VAL A 196 -4.12 1.34 -5.06
CA VAL A 196 -4.37 1.80 -3.69
C VAL A 196 -5.87 1.98 -3.51
N LEU A 197 -6.45 1.24 -2.57
CA LEU A 197 -7.90 1.16 -2.39
C LEU A 197 -8.34 1.68 -1.02
N PRO A 198 -9.55 2.25 -0.89
CA PRO A 198 -10.21 2.38 0.40
C PRO A 198 -10.28 1.03 1.11
N TRP A 199 -10.06 1.01 2.44
CA TRP A 199 -9.94 -0.25 3.20
C TRP A 199 -11.14 -1.20 3.02
N HIS A 200 -12.36 -0.65 2.91
CA HIS A 200 -13.60 -1.43 2.77
C HIS A 200 -13.79 -2.03 1.37
N GLN A 201 -12.98 -1.63 0.38
CA GLN A 201 -13.00 -2.16 -0.99
C GLN A 201 -11.95 -3.23 -1.23
N THR A 202 -11.06 -3.51 -0.27
CA THR A 202 -10.00 -4.53 -0.46
C THR A 202 -10.54 -5.95 -0.42
N GLY A 203 -11.67 -6.18 0.26
CA GLY A 203 -12.21 -7.51 0.53
C GLY A 203 -11.57 -8.22 1.73
N TYR A 204 -10.71 -7.53 2.49
CA TYR A 204 -10.00 -8.09 3.64
C TYR A 204 -10.79 -8.05 4.93
N VAL A 205 -10.47 -8.98 5.83
CA VAL A 205 -10.90 -8.92 7.23
C VAL A 205 -9.80 -8.28 8.06
N TYR A 206 -10.08 -7.13 8.63
CA TYR A 206 -9.12 -6.36 9.42
C TYR A 206 -9.06 -6.86 10.84
N ILE A 207 -7.87 -7.24 11.31
CA ILE A 207 -7.69 -7.89 12.61
C ILE A 207 -7.16 -6.89 13.64
N LYS A 208 -5.98 -6.32 13.37
CA LYS A 208 -5.29 -5.42 14.29
C LYS A 208 -4.33 -4.51 13.54
N SER A 209 -4.01 -3.36 14.13
CA SER A 209 -3.01 -2.44 13.59
C SER A 209 -2.10 -1.88 14.65
N GLU A 210 -0.97 -1.32 14.20
CA GLU A 210 -0.14 -0.43 14.99
C GLU A 210 -0.97 0.75 15.53
N GLY A 211 -0.80 1.07 16.81
CA GLY A 211 -1.39 2.26 17.42
C GLY A 211 -0.69 3.54 16.95
N ASP A 212 -1.34 4.69 17.16
CA ASP A 212 -0.80 6.00 16.76
C ASP A 212 -0.45 6.91 17.95
N ARG A 213 -0.67 6.45 19.18
CA ARG A 213 -0.37 7.21 20.41
C ARG A 213 0.66 6.53 21.29
N THR A 214 0.70 5.20 21.26
CA THR A 214 1.59 4.37 22.06
C THR A 214 2.02 3.18 21.21
N HIS A 215 3.08 2.47 21.61
CA HIS A 215 3.54 1.25 20.92
C HIS A 215 2.54 0.08 21.01
N ALA A 216 1.44 0.25 21.74
CA ALA A 216 0.41 -0.77 21.82
C ALA A 216 -0.30 -0.89 20.47
N TRP A 217 -0.45 -2.12 20.00
CA TRP A 217 -1.34 -2.41 18.89
C TRP A 217 -2.80 -2.34 19.35
N ILE A 218 -3.71 -2.15 18.41
CA ILE A 218 -5.15 -2.04 18.67
C ILE A 218 -5.91 -3.07 17.85
N TRP A 219 -7.00 -3.60 18.41
CA TRP A 219 -7.92 -4.43 17.65
C TRP A 219 -8.72 -3.56 16.68
N LEU A 220 -8.97 -4.09 15.49
CA LEU A 220 -9.84 -3.46 14.51
C LEU A 220 -11.19 -4.18 14.52
N SER A 221 -12.26 -3.41 14.35
CA SER A 221 -13.61 -3.95 14.26
C SER A 221 -13.92 -4.20 12.79
N ASN A 222 -14.24 -5.45 12.46
CA ASN A 222 -14.68 -5.83 11.12
C ASN A 222 -16.16 -5.45 10.86
N GLN A 223 -16.69 -4.44 11.57
CA GLN A 223 -17.95 -3.84 11.20
C GLN A 223 -17.73 -3.08 9.90
N ALA A 224 -17.91 -3.78 8.77
CA ALA A 224 -18.34 -3.15 7.54
C ALA A 224 -19.44 -2.16 7.96
N VAL A 225 -19.19 -0.87 7.77
CA VAL A 225 -20.14 0.16 8.21
C VAL A 225 -21.45 -0.14 7.49
N VAL A 226 -22.42 -0.66 8.24
CA VAL A 226 -23.80 -0.74 7.81
C VAL A 226 -24.34 0.69 7.84
N THR A 227 -24.18 1.40 6.73
CA THR A 227 -24.92 2.64 6.41
C THR A 227 -25.43 2.46 4.97
N SER A 228 -26.57 1.81 4.75
CA SER A 228 -27.97 2.22 4.97
C SER A 228 -28.62 2.62 3.65
N THR A 229 -29.56 1.80 3.17
CA THR A 229 -30.80 2.31 2.58
C THR A 229 -31.96 1.68 3.33
N ALA A 230 -32.34 2.33 4.44
CA ALA A 230 -33.72 2.35 4.84
C ALA A 230 -34.46 3.22 3.82
N SER A 231 -35.10 2.59 2.84
CA SER A 231 -36.11 3.23 2.00
C SER A 231 -37.40 3.33 2.81
N ARG A 232 -37.99 4.52 2.80
CA ARG A 232 -39.30 4.86 3.38
C ARG A 232 -40.43 3.96 2.90
#